data_AF-A0A5N4EDH6-F1
#
_entry.id   AF-A0A5N4EDH6-F1
#
_cell.length_a   1.000
_cell.length_b   1.000
_cell.length_c   1.000
_cell.angle_alpha   90.00
_cell.angle_beta   90.00
_cell.angle_gamma   90.00
#
_symmetry.space_group_name_H-M   'P 1'
#
loop_
_entity.id
_entity.type
_entity.pdbx_description
1 polymer ?
#
loop_
_entity_poly.entity_id
_entity_poly.type
_entity_poly.pdbx_seq_one_letter_code
_entity_poly.pdbx_strand_id
1 'polypeptide(L)'
;CKHFLFLDVSTGIIYRKRIAVCQNVIPEVLRKVNILKVPDIRLEEESWLNPQERNMAIRSHCLTWTQYASMKEESVFRESMENPNW
;
A
#
# COMPACT_ATOMS: atom_id res chain seq x y z
N CYS A 1 6.64 6.65 -11.38
CA CYS A 1 5.61 6.18 -10.45
C CYS A 1 4.26 6.72 -10.94
N LYS A 2 3.30 5.87 -11.33
CA LYS A 2 1.95 6.34 -11.71
C LYS A 2 1.15 6.59 -10.43
N HIS A 3 0.55 7.76 -10.32
CA HIS A 3 -0.20 8.18 -9.15
C HIS A 3 -1.54 8.77 -9.61
N PHE A 4 -2.63 8.26 -9.06
CA PHE A 4 -3.97 8.78 -9.25
C PHE A 4 -4.50 9.32 -7.93
N LEU A 5 -5.14 10.49 -8.00
CA LEU A 5 -5.77 11.16 -6.87
C LEU A 5 -7.15 11.61 -7.33
N PHE A 6 -8.17 11.26 -6.57
CA PHE A 6 -9.56 11.60 -6.86
C PHE A 6 -10.20 12.12 -5.57
N LEU A 7 -10.92 13.22 -5.67
CA LEU A 7 -11.77 13.73 -4.59
C LEU A 7 -13.21 13.37 -4.93
N ASP A 8 -13.88 12.63 -4.07
CA ASP A 8 -15.32 12.47 -4.15
C ASP A 8 -15.99 13.73 -3.61
N VAL A 9 -16.60 14.50 -4.50
CA VAL A 9 -17.24 15.79 -4.16
C VAL A 9 -18.48 15.59 -3.28
N SER A 10 -19.11 14.41 -3.32
CA SER A 10 -20.32 14.13 -2.54
C SER A 10 -20.03 13.79 -1.07
N THR A 11 -18.94 13.05 -0.83
CA THR A 11 -18.55 12.58 0.51
C THR A 11 -17.37 13.34 1.10
N GLY A 12 -16.61 14.08 0.28
CA GLY A 12 -15.35 14.72 0.68
C GLY A 12 -14.19 13.73 0.87
N ILE A 13 -14.38 12.45 0.55
CA ILE A 13 -13.35 11.41 0.68
C ILE A 13 -12.30 11.60 -0.41
N ILE A 14 -11.03 11.60 -0.01
CA ILE A 14 -9.88 11.65 -0.90
C ILE A 14 -9.42 10.22 -1.15
N TYR A 15 -9.61 9.75 -2.38
CA TYR A 15 -9.11 8.48 -2.85
C TYR A 15 -7.77 8.64 -3.57
N ARG A 16 -6.80 7.80 -3.24
CA ARG A 16 -5.48 7.76 -3.86
C ARG A 16 -5.12 6.34 -4.24
N LYS A 17 -4.61 6.18 -5.46
CA LYS A 17 -4.03 4.93 -5.97
C LYS A 17 -2.60 5.18 -6.46
N ARG A 18 -1.66 4.28 -6.14
CA ARG A 18 -0.27 4.38 -6.58
C ARG A 18 0.39 3.01 -6.73
N ILE A 19 1.49 2.98 -7.49
CA ILE A 19 2.40 1.83 -7.56
C ILE A 19 3.69 2.17 -6.81
N ALA A 20 3.94 1.53 -5.67
CA ALA A 20 5.22 1.63 -4.98
C ALA A 20 6.23 0.66 -5.62
N VAL A 21 7.47 1.13 -5.76
CA VAL A 21 8.60 0.33 -6.26
C VAL A 21 9.61 0.22 -5.13
N CYS A 22 9.80 -0.98 -4.62
CA CYS A 22 10.66 -1.29 -3.50
C CYS A 22 11.90 -2.05 -3.99
N GLN A 23 13.06 -1.77 -3.40
CA GLN A 23 14.26 -2.53 -3.70
C GLN A 23 14.13 -3.98 -3.20
N ASN A 24 14.53 -4.94 -4.02
CA ASN A 24 14.57 -6.33 -3.61
C ASN A 24 15.80 -6.59 -2.73
N VAL A 25 15.59 -6.57 -1.41
CA VAL A 25 16.62 -6.80 -0.37
C VAL A 25 16.74 -8.27 0.06
N ILE A 26 16.27 -9.21 -0.76
CA ILE A 26 16.34 -10.64 -0.44
C ILE A 26 17.80 -11.07 -0.18
N PRO A 27 18.06 -11.81 0.91
CA PRO A 27 19.39 -12.36 1.23
C PRO A 27 19.97 -13.22 0.11
N GLU A 28 21.30 -13.18 -0.04
CA GLU A 28 22.00 -13.88 -1.13
C GLU A 28 21.76 -15.40 -1.13
N VAL A 29 21.66 -16.03 0.05
CA VAL A 29 21.36 -17.46 0.18
C VAL A 29 20.05 -17.85 -0.51
N LEU A 30 19.03 -16.97 -0.46
CA LEU A 30 17.73 -17.19 -1.10
C LEU A 30 17.75 -16.82 -2.59
N ARG A 31 18.70 -15.96 -3.03
CA ARG A 31 18.84 -15.61 -4.45
C ARG A 31 19.24 -16.80 -5.32
N LYS A 32 19.63 -17.95 -4.76
CA LYS A 32 19.82 -19.18 -5.55
C LYS A 32 18.53 -19.62 -6.27
N VAL A 33 17.37 -19.26 -5.73
CA VAL A 33 16.07 -19.53 -6.36
C VAL A 33 15.77 -18.44 -7.39
N ASN A 34 15.76 -18.80 -8.67
CA ASN A 34 15.64 -17.84 -9.77
C ASN A 34 14.37 -16.96 -9.71
N ILE A 35 13.27 -17.47 -9.17
CA ILE A 35 12.02 -16.69 -9.03
C ILE A 35 12.19 -15.47 -8.11
N LEU A 36 13.13 -15.52 -7.16
CA LEU A 36 13.42 -14.43 -6.22
C LEU A 36 14.38 -13.38 -6.80
N LYS A 37 14.97 -13.63 -7.98
CA LYS A 37 15.90 -12.72 -8.67
C LYS A 37 15.16 -11.70 -9.55
N VAL A 38 14.32 -10.88 -8.93
CA VAL A 38 13.66 -9.74 -9.58
C VAL A 38 14.37 -8.43 -9.19
N PRO A 39 14.45 -7.43 -10.10
CA PRO A 39 15.14 -6.17 -9.82
C PRO A 39 14.46 -5.34 -8.72
N ASP A 40 13.13 -5.31 -8.74
CA ASP A 40 12.30 -4.56 -7.82
C ASP A 40 11.02 -5.33 -7.45
N ILE A 41 10.50 -5.03 -6.26
CA ILE A 41 9.20 -5.51 -5.78
C ILE A 41 8.20 -4.37 -5.99
N ARG A 42 7.11 -4.65 -6.68
CA ARG A 42 6.05 -3.67 -6.96
C ARG A 42 4.85 -3.96 -6.09
N LEU A 43 4.32 -2.91 -5.47
CA LEU A 43 3.10 -2.95 -4.67
C LEU A 43 2.11 -1.95 -5.29
N GLU A 44 0.85 -2.34 -5.37
CA GLU A 44 -0.25 -1.39 -5.59
C GLU A 44 -0.84 -1.02 -4.24
N GLU A 45 -0.98 0.27 -4.00
CA GLU A 45 -1.57 0.82 -2.78
C GLU A 45 -2.76 1.71 -3.14
N GLU A 46 -3.87 1.48 -2.46
CA GLU A 46 -5.08 2.28 -2.48
C GLU A 46 -5.33 2.85 -1.09
N SER A 47 -5.75 4.10 -1.01
CA SER A 47 -6.06 4.77 0.24
C SER A 47 -7.30 5.63 0.10
N TRP A 48 -8.11 5.65 1.16
CA TRP A 48 -9.30 6.48 1.32
C TRP A 48 -9.13 7.29 2.58
N LEU A 49 -8.91 8.59 2.44
CA LEU A 49 -8.78 9.53 3.54
C LEU A 49 -10.12 10.27 3.68
N ASN A 50 -10.71 10.21 4.87
CA ASN A 50 -11.84 11.04 5.25
C ASN A 50 -11.35 12.15 6.21
N PRO A 51 -11.16 13.39 5.75
CA PRO A 51 -10.71 14.49 6.60
C PRO A 51 -11.73 14.87 7.67
N GLN A 52 -13.04 14.68 7.42
CA GLN A 52 -14.10 15.04 8.36
C GLN A 52 -14.12 14.09 9.57
N GLU A 53 -14.03 12.79 9.30
CA GLU A 53 -14.00 11.75 10.35
C GLU A 53 -12.58 11.45 10.88
N ARG A 54 -11.56 12.13 10.33
CA ARG A 54 -10.14 11.97 10.69
C ARG A 54 -9.68 10.51 10.68
N ASN A 55 -10.10 9.79 9.64
CA ASN A 55 -9.73 8.40 9.44
C ASN A 55 -9.16 8.16 8.04
N MET A 56 -8.38 7.10 7.92
CA MET A 56 -7.82 6.65 6.66
C MET A 56 -7.84 5.13 6.60
N ALA A 57 -8.39 4.58 5.53
CA ALA A 57 -8.20 3.18 5.19
C ALA A 57 -7.12 3.06 4.11
N ILE A 58 -6.23 2.10 4.26
CA ILE A 58 -5.19 1.77 3.26
C ILE A 58 -5.29 0.29 2.95
N ARG A 59 -5.16 -0.02 1.66
CA ARG A 59 -5.04 -1.40 1.16
C ARG A 59 -3.85 -1.48 0.23
N SER A 60 -3.02 -2.48 0.48
CA SER A 60 -1.83 -2.75 -0.31
C SER A 60 -1.87 -4.18 -0.80
N HIS A 61 -1.42 -4.42 -2.03
CA HIS A 61 -1.15 -5.78 -2.48
C HIS A 61 0.10 -5.85 -3.36
N CYS A 62 0.79 -6.97 -3.25
CA CYS A 62 1.99 -7.21 -4.04
C CYS A 62 1.62 -7.58 -5.47
N LEU A 63 2.22 -6.87 -6.43
CA LEU A 63 2.10 -7.13 -7.86
C LEU A 63 3.20 -8.06 -8.36
N THR A 64 4.36 -8.05 -7.69
CA THR A 64 5.42 -9.02 -7.95
C THR A 64 5.06 -10.37 -7.31
N TRP A 65 5.45 -11.47 -7.95
CA TRP A 65 5.25 -12.85 -7.45
C TRP A 65 3.80 -13.31 -7.24
N THR A 66 2.82 -12.63 -7.81
CA THR A 66 1.38 -13.00 -7.74
C THR A 66 1.08 -14.40 -8.27
N GLN A 67 1.95 -14.94 -9.16
CA GLN A 67 1.86 -16.31 -9.66
C GLN A 67 2.25 -17.38 -8.62
N TYR A 68 2.94 -16.99 -7.55
CA TYR A 68 3.46 -17.91 -6.52
C TYR A 68 2.77 -17.72 -5.17
N ALA A 69 2.54 -16.47 -4.77
CA ALA A 69 1.88 -16.14 -3.52
C ALA A 69 1.11 -14.81 -3.66
N SER A 70 0.00 -14.71 -2.93
CA SER A 70 -0.70 -13.44 -2.74
C SER A 70 -0.30 -12.85 -1.39
N MET A 71 0.20 -11.62 -1.41
CA MET A 71 0.46 -10.84 -0.21
C MET A 71 -0.40 -9.58 -0.26
N LYS A 72 -1.18 -9.37 0.79
CA LYS A 72 -2.10 -8.25 0.96
C LYS A 72 -1.97 -7.70 2.37
N GLU A 73 -2.16 -6.41 2.51
CA GLU A 73 -2.16 -5.71 3.79
C GLU A 73 -3.33 -4.72 3.78
N GLU A 74 -4.08 -4.68 4.88
CA GLU A 74 -5.16 -3.73 5.08
C GLU A 74 -4.96 -3.09 6.45
N SER A 75 -5.01 -1.75 6.48
CA SER A 75 -4.79 -0.97 7.68
C SER A 75 -5.83 0.15 7.77
N VAL A 76 -6.25 0.47 8.99
CA VAL A 76 -7.16 1.59 9.27
C VAL A 76 -6.51 2.46 10.35
N PHE A 77 -6.32 3.73 10.00
CA PHE A 77 -5.83 4.77 10.89
C PHE A 77 -7.02 5.64 11.31
N ARG A 78 -7.10 5.92 12.61
CA ARG A 78 -8.14 6.76 13.22
C ARG A 78 -7.51 7.46 14.42
N GLU A 79 -8.09 8.59 14.80
CA GLU A 79 -7.69 9.32 16.00
C GLU A 79 -7.73 8.41 17.24
N SER A 80 -6.69 8.49 18.07
CA SER A 80 -6.64 7.76 19.33
C SER A 80 -7.66 8.30 20.34
N MET A 81 -8.34 7.38 21.02
CA MET A 81 -9.28 7.72 22.11
C MET A 81 -8.56 8.25 23.36
N GLU A 82 -7.27 7.94 23.51
CA GLU A 82 -6.47 8.27 24.69
C GLU A 82 -5.73 9.60 24.52
N ASN A 83 -5.26 9.88 23.30
CA ASN A 83 -4.56 11.11 22.98
C ASN A 83 -4.89 11.55 21.54
N PRO A 84 -5.68 12.61 21.35
CA PRO A 84 -6.07 13.18 20.05
C PRO A 84 -4.91 13.54 19.10
N ASN A 85 -3.68 13.64 19.60
CA ASN A 85 -2.47 13.97 18.82
C ASN A 85 -1.66 12.73 18.41
N TRP A 86 -2.11 11.52 18.73
CA TRP A 86 -1.51 10.25 18.32
C TRP A 86 -2.29 9.59 17.19
#